data_AF-A0A3C0HSE3-F1
#
_entry.id   AF-A0A3C0HSE3-F1
#
_cell.length_a   1.000
_cell.length_b   1.000
_cell.length_c   1.000
_cell.angle_alpha   90.00
_cell.angle_beta   90.00
_cell.angle_gamma   90.00
#
_symmetry.space_group_name_H-M   'P 1'
#
loop_
_entity.id
_entity.type
_entity.pdbx_description
1 polymer ?
#
loop_
_entity_poly.entity_id
_entity_poly.type
_entity_poly.pdbx_seq_one_letter_code
_entity_poly.pdbx_strand_id
1 'polypeptide(L)'
;ALRAIRLLERLAGAGADRSGSAGVYETYPGGAVAAWTLVDRSYKRADSGPERAAIVAALGRHLDLGGFTEQMAASDDDLDAVLCAAIVGLAAAGRTHAPEESDTARAAREGWIHIPRGPIEDLAVLATLDG
;
A
#
# COMPACT_ATOMS: atom_id res chain seq x y z
N ALA A 1 0.25 -12.15 -6.78
CA ALA A 1 1.17 -11.18 -6.17
C ALA A 1 2.41 -11.93 -5.66
N LEU A 2 3.61 -11.48 -6.04
CA LEU A 2 4.85 -11.87 -5.36
C LEU A 2 4.84 -11.24 -3.98
N ARG A 3 5.07 -12.03 -2.93
CA ARG A 3 5.08 -11.54 -1.54
C ARG A 3 6.51 -11.20 -1.14
N ALA A 4 6.78 -9.93 -0.82
CA ALA A 4 8.11 -9.44 -0.46
C ALA A 4 8.70 -10.23 0.72
N ILE A 5 7.88 -10.62 1.71
CA ILE A 5 8.34 -11.42 2.86
C ILE A 5 8.85 -12.80 2.45
N ARG A 6 8.24 -13.45 1.45
CA ARG A 6 8.70 -14.77 0.95
C ARG A 6 10.02 -14.66 0.19
N LEU A 7 10.29 -13.53 -0.44
CA LEU A 7 11.59 -13.26 -1.08
C LEU A 7 12.65 -12.99 -0.01
N LEU A 8 12.34 -12.16 0.99
CA LEU A 8 13.21 -11.86 2.12
C LEU A 8 13.59 -13.12 2.90
N GLU A 9 12.66 -14.06 3.12
CA GLU A 9 12.97 -15.35 3.76
C GLU A 9 13.97 -16.20 2.97
N ARG A 10 13.81 -16.23 1.65
CA ARG A 10 14.72 -16.96 0.77
C ARG A 10 16.11 -16.32 0.71
N LEU A 11 16.21 -15.02 0.96
CA LEU A 11 17.46 -14.27 0.95
C LEU A 11 18.13 -14.19 2.34
N ALA A 12 17.36 -14.15 3.43
CA ALA A 12 17.86 -13.93 4.79
C ALA A 12 18.19 -15.24 5.55
N GLY A 13 17.75 -16.40 5.06
CA GLY A 13 18.13 -17.71 5.63
C GLY A 13 17.51 -18.07 7.00
N ALA A 14 16.85 -17.13 7.69
CA ALA A 14 16.09 -17.34 8.92
C ALA A 14 14.80 -16.50 8.91
N GLY A 15 13.73 -17.02 9.51
CA GLY A 15 12.36 -16.52 9.40
C GLY A 15 12.22 -15.03 9.71
N ALA A 16 11.75 -14.27 8.72
CA ALA A 16 11.34 -12.89 8.91
C ALA A 16 9.99 -12.86 9.61
N ASP A 17 9.81 -11.95 10.58
CA ASP A 17 8.50 -11.72 11.17
C ASP A 17 7.53 -11.19 10.10
N ARG A 18 6.46 -11.97 9.85
CA ARG A 18 5.46 -11.72 8.81
C ARG A 18 4.29 -10.85 9.28
N SER A 19 4.28 -10.48 10.57
CA SER A 19 3.16 -9.75 11.19
C SER A 19 3.23 -8.23 11.00
N GLY A 20 4.36 -7.71 10.52
CA GLY A 20 4.62 -6.26 10.43
C GLY A 20 5.43 -5.70 11.60
N SER A 21 5.64 -6.46 12.68
CA SER A 21 6.35 -5.97 13.88
C SER A 21 7.85 -5.76 13.67
N ALA A 22 8.45 -6.42 12.67
CA ALA A 22 9.83 -6.18 12.21
C ALA A 22 9.99 -5.03 11.19
N GLY A 23 8.96 -4.20 10.98
CA GLY A 23 9.03 -3.06 10.06
C GLY A 23 8.86 -3.40 8.58
N VAL A 24 8.45 -4.63 8.26
CA VAL A 24 8.10 -5.08 6.90
C VAL A 24 6.59 -5.30 6.81
N TYR A 25 5.91 -4.49 5.99
CA TYR A 25 4.45 -4.53 5.87
C TYR A 25 4.05 -5.07 4.48
N GLU A 26 3.23 -6.12 4.42
CA GLU A 26 2.64 -6.54 3.15
C GLU A 26 1.48 -5.61 2.80
N THR A 27 1.39 -5.20 1.54
CA THR A 27 0.36 -4.28 1.05
C THR A 27 -0.37 -4.86 -0.16
N TYR A 28 -1.56 -4.34 -0.42
CA TYR A 28 -2.33 -4.67 -1.62
C TYR A 28 -2.96 -3.39 -2.19
N PRO A 29 -2.31 -2.75 -3.19
CA PRO A 29 -2.76 -1.48 -3.76
C PRO A 29 -4.22 -1.49 -4.22
N GLY A 30 -4.65 -2.57 -4.88
CA GLY A 30 -6.04 -2.73 -5.32
C GLY A 30 -7.04 -2.69 -4.16
N GLY A 31 -6.69 -3.27 -3.01
CA GLY A 31 -7.54 -3.26 -1.82
C GLY A 31 -7.64 -1.88 -1.18
N ALA A 32 -6.54 -1.11 -1.16
CA ALA A 32 -6.57 0.27 -0.66
C ALA A 32 -7.39 1.21 -1.56
N VAL A 33 -7.21 1.11 -2.89
CA VAL A 33 -7.99 1.88 -3.87
C VAL A 33 -9.49 1.60 -3.72
N ALA A 34 -9.86 0.33 -3.51
CA ALA A 34 -11.24 -0.05 -3.23
C ALA A 34 -11.74 0.49 -1.88
N ALA A 35 -10.94 0.40 -0.82
CA ALA A 35 -11.30 0.93 0.50
C ALA A 35 -11.58 2.44 0.48
N TRP A 36 -10.83 3.19 -0.33
CA TRP A 36 -11.03 4.63 -0.51
C TRP A 36 -12.06 5.00 -1.57
N THR A 37 -12.65 4.03 -2.28
CA THR A 37 -13.66 4.25 -3.32
C THR A 37 -13.20 5.27 -4.38
N LEU A 38 -11.93 5.19 -4.82
CA LEU A 38 -11.37 6.21 -5.73
C LEU A 38 -11.88 6.07 -7.16
N VAL A 39 -12.21 4.85 -7.59
CA VAL A 39 -12.63 4.51 -8.95
C VAL A 39 -13.59 3.33 -8.93
N ASP A 40 -14.56 3.32 -9.85
CA ASP A 40 -15.55 2.23 -9.98
C ASP A 40 -15.06 1.06 -10.86
N ARG A 41 -13.93 1.24 -11.54
CA ARG A 41 -13.34 0.26 -12.47
C ARG A 41 -11.90 -0.03 -12.10
N SER A 42 -11.43 -1.20 -12.52
CA SER A 42 -10.03 -1.59 -12.35
C SER A 42 -9.09 -0.60 -13.05
N TYR A 43 -8.03 -0.16 -12.37
CA TYR A 43 -6.96 0.69 -12.94
C TYR A 43 -5.84 -0.12 -13.63
N LYS A 44 -5.94 -1.46 -13.62
CA LYS A 44 -4.93 -2.43 -14.09
C LYS A 44 -5.05 -2.80 -15.57
N ARG A 45 -6.05 -2.29 -16.29
CA ARG A 45 -6.21 -2.62 -17.72
C ARG A 45 -5.41 -1.64 -18.57
N ALA A 46 -5.06 -2.07 -19.79
CA ALA A 46 -4.36 -1.24 -20.75
C ALA A 46 -5.12 0.07 -21.04
N ASP A 47 -6.45 0.03 -21.06
CA ASP A 47 -7.34 1.18 -21.30
C ASP A 47 -7.67 2.00 -20.04
N SER A 48 -7.18 1.61 -18.85
CA SER A 48 -7.51 2.27 -17.59
C SER A 48 -6.72 3.56 -17.29
N GLY A 49 -6.27 4.27 -18.33
CA GLY A 49 -5.57 5.54 -18.18
C GLY A 49 -6.37 6.58 -17.36
N PRO A 50 -7.67 6.78 -17.62
CA PRO A 50 -8.51 7.69 -16.83
C PRO A 50 -8.60 7.31 -15.34
N GLU A 51 -8.75 6.03 -15.03
CA GLU A 51 -8.81 5.54 -13.64
C GLU A 51 -7.47 5.76 -12.92
N ARG A 52 -6.34 5.47 -13.58
CA ARG A 52 -5.01 5.77 -13.00
C ARG A 52 -4.83 7.27 -12.77
N ALA A 53 -5.18 8.11 -13.73
CA ALA A 53 -5.11 9.56 -13.57
C ALA A 53 -5.97 10.08 -12.41
N ALA A 54 -7.17 9.53 -12.21
CA ALA A 54 -8.04 9.86 -11.08
C ALA A 54 -7.40 9.48 -9.74
N ILE A 55 -6.78 8.30 -9.64
CA ILE A 55 -6.05 7.87 -8.44
C ILE A 55 -4.85 8.79 -8.18
N VAL A 56 -4.04 9.10 -9.20
CA VAL A 56 -2.89 10.02 -9.09
C VAL A 56 -3.35 11.40 -8.60
N ALA A 57 -4.43 11.94 -9.16
CA ALA A 57 -4.98 13.21 -8.74
C ALA A 57 -5.49 13.17 -7.29
N ALA A 58 -6.01 12.03 -6.82
CA ALA A 58 -6.42 11.86 -5.43
C ALA A 58 -5.22 11.83 -4.47
N LEU A 59 -4.17 11.08 -4.82
CA LEU A 59 -2.93 11.04 -4.06
C LEU A 59 -2.26 12.42 -3.97
N GLY A 60 -2.21 13.15 -5.09
CA GLY A 60 -1.58 14.47 -5.20
C GLY A 60 -2.26 15.58 -4.38
N ARG A 61 -3.45 15.34 -3.82
CA ARG A 61 -4.07 16.27 -2.85
C ARG A 61 -3.47 16.16 -1.44
N HIS A 62 -2.77 15.07 -1.15
CA HIS A 62 -2.26 14.75 0.18
C HIS A 62 -0.75 14.50 0.20
N LEU A 63 -0.15 14.18 -0.95
CA LEU A 63 1.27 13.86 -1.10
C LEU A 63 1.90 14.78 -2.16
N ASP A 64 3.15 15.16 -1.94
CA ASP A 64 3.98 15.73 -3.00
C ASP A 64 4.48 14.58 -3.90
N LEU A 65 3.90 14.49 -5.10
CA LEU A 65 4.24 13.47 -6.10
C LEU A 65 5.33 13.94 -7.07
N GLY A 66 5.80 15.19 -6.95
CA GLY A 66 6.76 15.79 -7.86
C GLY A 66 6.37 15.66 -9.34
N GLY A 67 7.36 15.38 -10.19
CA GLY A 67 7.18 15.24 -11.64
C GLY A 67 6.70 13.86 -12.12
N PHE A 68 6.29 12.96 -11.22
CA PHE A 68 6.00 11.56 -11.57
C PHE A 68 4.52 11.29 -11.93
N THR A 69 3.66 12.30 -11.89
CA THR A 69 2.21 12.14 -12.08
C THR A 69 1.83 11.53 -13.43
N GLU A 70 2.46 11.97 -14.52
CA GLU A 70 2.22 11.42 -15.87
C GLU A 70 2.72 9.96 -15.99
N GLN A 71 3.87 9.65 -15.39
CA GLN A 71 4.43 8.30 -15.37
C GLN A 71 3.50 7.33 -14.64
N MET A 72 3.00 7.73 -13.46
CA MET A 72 2.04 6.93 -12.69
C MET A 72 0.70 6.75 -13.42
N ALA A 73 0.25 7.75 -14.19
CA ALA A 73 -0.97 7.62 -14.99
C ALA A 73 -0.78 6.68 -16.19
N ALA A 74 0.43 6.58 -16.73
CA ALA A 74 0.75 5.72 -17.87
C ALA A 74 0.97 4.24 -17.48
N SER A 75 1.44 3.98 -16.26
CA SER A 75 1.93 2.68 -15.81
C SER A 75 1.30 2.28 -14.48
N ASP A 76 0.59 1.15 -14.46
CA ASP A 76 -0.03 0.65 -13.23
C ASP A 76 0.99 0.07 -12.25
N ASP A 77 2.19 -0.31 -12.71
CA ASP A 77 3.30 -0.73 -11.85
C ASP A 77 3.91 0.48 -11.10
N ASP A 78 4.08 1.62 -11.79
CA ASP A 78 4.59 2.85 -11.15
C ASP A 78 3.58 3.40 -10.14
N LEU A 79 2.28 3.36 -10.47
CA LEU A 79 1.22 3.72 -9.53
C LEU A 79 1.18 2.76 -8.33
N ASP A 80 1.32 1.46 -8.55
CA ASP A 80 1.35 0.46 -7.47
C ASP A 80 2.49 0.68 -6.50
N ALA A 81 3.68 1.04 -7.00
CA ALA A 81 4.84 1.31 -6.17
C ALA A 81 4.55 2.45 -5.17
N VAL A 82 3.96 3.54 -5.64
CA VAL A 82 3.60 4.68 -4.78
C VAL A 82 2.47 4.32 -3.80
N LEU A 83 1.43 3.61 -4.27
CA LEU A 83 0.36 3.11 -3.40
C LEU A 83 0.90 2.19 -2.32
N CYS A 84 1.82 1.28 -2.66
CA CYS A 84 2.47 0.40 -1.68
C CYS A 84 3.21 1.21 -0.62
N ALA A 85 4.05 2.17 -1.03
CA ALA A 85 4.80 3.01 -0.10
C ALA A 85 3.88 3.81 0.83
N ALA A 86 2.81 4.38 0.28
CA ALA A 86 1.81 5.12 1.06
C ALA A 86 1.12 4.22 2.11
N ILE A 87 0.72 3.01 1.73
CA ILE A 87 0.09 2.04 2.65
C ILE A 87 1.08 1.60 3.74
N VAL A 88 2.35 1.39 3.40
CA VAL A 88 3.42 1.08 4.37
C VAL A 88 3.54 2.21 5.39
N GLY A 89 3.57 3.47 4.95
CA GLY A 89 3.61 4.63 5.84
C GLY A 89 2.41 4.70 6.78
N LEU A 90 1.20 4.45 6.26
CA LEU A 90 -0.01 4.38 7.08
C LEU A 90 0.04 3.21 8.07
N ALA A 91 0.59 2.06 7.68
CA ALA A 91 0.77 0.91 8.55
C ALA A 91 1.72 1.23 9.70
N ALA A 92 2.86 1.86 9.39
CA ALA A 92 3.82 2.33 10.38
C ALA A 92 3.21 3.36 11.35
N ALA A 93 2.26 4.19 10.87
CA ALA A 93 1.52 5.15 11.68
C ALA A 93 0.29 4.54 12.42
N GLY A 94 0.04 3.22 12.33
CA GLY A 94 -1.10 2.56 12.98
C GLY A 94 -2.47 2.87 12.35
N ARG A 95 -2.50 3.36 11.11
CA ARG A 95 -3.71 3.79 10.37
C ARG A 95 -4.31 2.72 9.46
N THR A 96 -3.78 1.50 9.52
CA THR A 96 -4.33 0.34 8.79
C THR A 96 -5.03 -0.62 9.75
N HIS A 97 -5.79 -1.56 9.19
CA HIS A 97 -6.25 -2.71 9.95
C HIS A 97 -5.05 -3.58 10.37
N ALA A 98 -4.86 -3.74 11.69
CA ALA A 98 -3.89 -4.67 12.27
C ALA A 98 -4.58 -6.04 12.50
N PRO A 99 -3.82 -7.14 12.54
CA PRO A 99 -4.40 -8.43 12.89
C PRO A 99 -4.98 -8.38 14.31
N GLU A 100 -6.17 -8.95 14.48
CA GLU A 100 -6.72 -9.19 15.81
C GLU A 100 -5.93 -10.30 16.53
N GLU A 101 -6.11 -10.42 17.85
CA GLU A 101 -5.42 -11.44 18.65
C GLU A 101 -5.73 -12.87 18.14
N SER A 102 -6.97 -13.10 17.69
CA SER A 102 -7.43 -14.34 17.06
C SER A 102 -6.74 -14.66 15.73
N ASP A 103 -6.31 -13.64 14.99
CA ASP A 103 -5.66 -13.75 13.67
C ASP A 103 -4.14 -13.80 13.76
N THR A 104 -3.55 -13.45 14.90
CA THR A 104 -2.09 -13.30 15.07
C THR A 104 -1.33 -14.57 14.68
N ALA A 105 -1.81 -15.75 15.08
CA ALA A 105 -1.16 -17.02 14.73
C ALA A 105 -1.22 -17.32 13.22
N ARG A 106 -2.29 -16.87 12.53
CA ARG A 106 -2.44 -17.02 11.08
C ARG A 106 -1.59 -15.99 10.34
N ALA A 107 -1.61 -14.73 10.78
CA ALA A 107 -0.78 -13.66 10.25
C ALA A 107 0.73 -14.01 10.32
N ALA A 108 1.20 -14.63 11.42
CA ALA A 108 2.59 -15.08 11.53
C ALA A 108 2.97 -16.17 10.50
N ARG A 109 2.03 -17.02 10.08
CA ARG A 109 2.28 -18.08 9.09
C ARG A 109 2.10 -17.60 7.65
N GLU A 110 1.08 -16.77 7.43
CA GLU A 110 0.59 -16.45 6.09
C GLU A 110 0.94 -15.02 5.66
N GLY A 111 1.38 -14.15 6.57
CA GLY A 111 1.51 -12.71 6.34
C GLY A 111 0.20 -11.96 6.57
N TRP A 112 0.30 -10.66 6.86
CA TRP A 112 -0.84 -9.77 7.02
C TRP A 112 -0.82 -8.67 5.97
N ILE A 113 -1.91 -8.51 5.23
CA ILE A 113 -2.07 -7.45 4.23
C ILE A 113 -2.65 -6.22 4.93
N HIS A 114 -1.86 -5.15 4.94
CA HIS A 114 -2.29 -3.87 5.47
C HIS A 114 -3.21 -3.16 4.49
N ILE A 115 -4.42 -2.85 4.96
CA ILE A 115 -5.43 -2.06 4.24
C ILE A 115 -5.73 -0.82 5.10
N PRO A 116 -5.81 0.38 4.51
CA PRO A 116 -6.22 1.60 5.22
C PRO A 116 -7.57 1.42 5.91
N ARG A 117 -7.67 1.86 7.17
CA ARG A 117 -8.93 1.86 7.93
C ARG A 117 -9.68 3.18 7.81
N GLY A 118 -8.95 4.26 7.58
CA GLY A 118 -9.45 5.62 7.46
C GLY A 118 -9.55 6.09 6.00
N PRO A 119 -10.05 7.31 5.81
CA PRO A 119 -10.21 7.88 4.48
C PRO A 119 -8.84 8.31 3.92
N ILE A 120 -8.78 8.69 2.64
CA ILE A 120 -7.50 8.97 1.95
C ILE A 120 -6.76 10.18 2.54
N GLU A 121 -7.48 11.09 3.21
CA GLU A 121 -6.95 12.27 3.89
C GLU A 121 -5.93 11.91 4.99
N ASP A 122 -6.02 10.70 5.56
CA ASP A 122 -5.06 10.20 6.54
C ASP A 122 -3.62 10.14 5.98
N LEU A 123 -3.44 10.15 4.65
CA LEU A 123 -2.14 10.28 4.00
C LEU A 123 -1.38 11.55 4.38
N ALA A 124 -2.06 12.60 4.86
CA ALA A 124 -1.42 13.81 5.37
C ALA A 124 -0.47 13.51 6.55
N VAL A 125 -0.66 12.40 7.26
CA VAL A 125 0.28 11.98 8.31
C VAL A 125 1.68 11.73 7.76
N LEU A 126 1.80 11.31 6.50
CA LEU A 126 3.08 11.00 5.86
C LEU A 126 3.91 12.26 5.58
N ALA A 127 3.27 13.42 5.42
CA ALA A 127 3.97 14.70 5.32
C ALA A 127 4.58 15.16 6.66
N THR A 128 4.20 14.53 7.76
CA THR A 128 4.72 14.81 9.11
C THR A 128 5.68 13.74 9.62
N LEU A 129 5.88 12.66 8.85
CA LEU A 129 6.88 11.63 9.11
C LEU A 129 8.26 12.11 8.66
N ASP A 130 8.70 13.26 9.16
CA ASP A 130 10.11 13.63 9.13
C ASP A 130 10.81 12.80 10.22
N GLY A 131 11.69 11.90 9.80
CA GLY A 131 12.71 11.25 10.62
C GLY A 131 14.07 11.84 10.31
#